data_AF-A0A8S2HVE3-F1
#
_entry.id   AF-A0A8S2HVE3-F1
#
_cell.length_a   1.000
_cell.length_b   1.000
_cell.length_c   1.000
_cell.angle_alpha   90.00
_cell.angle_beta   90.00
_cell.angle_gamma   90.00
#
_symmetry.space_group_name_H-M   'P 1'
#
loop_
_entity.id
_entity.type
_entity.pdbx_description
1 polymer ?
#
loop_
_entity_poly.entity_id
_entity_poly.type
_entity_poly.pdbx_seq_one_letter_code
_entity_poly.pdbx_strand_id
1 'polypeptide(L)'
;KQPQQISSQDRLMSTPYRYEINCGKPNHAGQRMQQAAQIEEIYNSQQKDIKRASYEQFKANWAEKTAWSSVANKENAINKQRKHELLLLRKAHLTARKAALSMLLADEQQTYENELWYHGKAIYKDMTIINPKCLPSDLYH
;
A
#
# COMPACT_ATOMS: atom_id res chain seq x y z
N LYS A 1 -12.16 95.32 21.88
CA LYS A 1 -10.83 95.15 21.26
C LYS A 1 -10.73 93.71 20.74
N GLN A 2 -10.48 93.55 19.45
CA GLN A 2 -10.21 92.29 18.69
C GLN A 2 -8.91 91.59 19.16
N PRO A 3 -8.48 90.40 18.63
CA PRO A 3 -9.00 89.61 17.49
C PRO A 3 -9.18 88.08 17.70
N GLN A 4 -9.74 87.45 16.66
CA GLN A 4 -9.94 86.02 16.42
C GLN A 4 -8.64 85.20 16.31
N GLN A 5 -8.69 83.89 16.59
CA GLN A 5 -7.89 82.88 15.90
C GLN A 5 -8.70 81.61 15.64
N ILE A 6 -9.18 81.49 14.40
CA ILE A 6 -9.64 80.25 13.79
C ILE A 6 -8.38 79.44 13.50
N SER A 7 -8.14 78.38 14.28
CA SER A 7 -7.00 77.48 14.10
C SER A 7 -7.12 76.76 12.74
N SER A 8 -6.22 77.14 11.85
CA SER A 8 -6.05 76.63 10.50
C SER A 8 -5.34 75.26 10.50
N GLN A 9 -6.00 74.22 11.00
CA GLN A 9 -5.51 72.83 10.91
C GLN A 9 -6.16 71.98 9.80
N ASP A 10 -7.18 72.49 9.11
CA ASP A 10 -7.88 71.73 8.04
C ASP A 10 -7.26 71.83 6.64
N ARG A 11 -6.05 72.38 6.47
CA ARG A 11 -5.52 72.73 5.12
C ARG A 11 -4.41 71.87 4.55
N LEU A 12 -4.00 70.77 5.17
CA LEU A 12 -2.79 70.05 4.71
C LEU A 12 -2.91 68.53 4.53
N MET A 13 -4.11 67.99 4.35
CA MET A 13 -4.30 66.62 3.83
C MET A 13 -5.33 66.57 2.70
N SER A 14 -5.31 67.58 1.82
CA SER A 14 -5.89 67.39 0.47
C SER A 14 -4.92 66.55 -0.33
N THR A 15 -5.00 65.23 -0.18
CA THR A 15 -4.44 64.29 -1.14
C THR A 15 -4.86 64.73 -2.56
N PRO A 16 -3.93 64.85 -3.54
CA PRO A 16 -4.23 65.35 -4.88
C PRO A 16 -5.32 64.54 -5.61
N TYR A 17 -5.59 63.33 -5.12
CA TYR A 17 -6.65 62.45 -5.60
C TYR A 17 -8.06 63.08 -5.61
N ARG A 18 -8.37 63.97 -4.65
CA ARG A 18 -9.72 64.55 -4.55
C ARG A 18 -9.97 65.68 -5.56
N TYR A 19 -8.91 66.33 -6.06
CA TYR A 19 -9.03 67.46 -6.98
C TYR A 19 -9.18 67.02 -8.44
N GLU A 20 -8.63 65.85 -8.82
CA GLU A 20 -8.74 65.34 -10.20
C GLU A 20 -10.11 64.75 -10.53
N ILE A 21 -10.90 64.32 -9.53
CA ILE A 21 -12.21 63.70 -9.74
C ILE A 21 -13.30 64.75 -10.00
N ASN A 22 -13.17 65.98 -9.47
CA ASN A 22 -14.22 67.01 -9.56
C ASN A 22 -14.09 67.93 -10.78
N CYS A 23 -13.01 67.83 -11.55
CA CYS A 23 -12.73 68.73 -12.67
C CYS A 23 -12.99 68.10 -14.04
N GLY A 24 -14.14 67.45 -14.27
CA GLY A 24 -14.77 67.19 -15.59
C GLY A 24 -13.93 66.58 -16.73
N LYS A 25 -12.67 66.22 -16.52
CA LYS A 25 -11.74 65.64 -17.48
C LYS A 25 -11.65 64.14 -17.22
N PRO A 26 -11.49 63.30 -18.25
CA PRO A 26 -11.41 61.86 -18.09
C PRO A 26 -10.23 61.50 -17.17
N ASN A 27 -10.53 60.96 -15.98
CA ASN A 27 -9.54 60.52 -15.01
C ASN A 27 -8.93 59.17 -15.47
N HIS A 28 -8.09 59.26 -16.50
CA HIS A 28 -7.40 58.11 -17.10
C HIS A 28 -6.47 57.40 -16.10
N ALA A 29 -5.95 58.09 -15.09
CA ALA A 29 -5.13 57.50 -14.04
C ALA A 29 -5.97 56.57 -13.14
N GLY A 30 -7.14 57.03 -12.68
CA GLY A 30 -8.09 56.22 -11.92
C GLY A 30 -8.60 55.00 -12.69
N GLN A 31 -8.91 55.17 -13.98
CA GLN A 31 -9.31 54.06 -14.86
C GLN A 31 -8.20 53.01 -15.02
N ARG A 32 -6.94 53.43 -15.19
CA ARG A 32 -5.79 52.51 -15.26
C ARG A 32 -5.57 51.76 -13.95
N MET A 33 -5.74 52.42 -12.79
CA MET A 33 -5.63 51.76 -11.49
C MET A 33 -6.76 50.74 -11.27
N GLN A 34 -8.00 51.07 -11.65
CA GLN A 34 -9.12 50.13 -11.57
C GLN A 34 -8.94 48.92 -12.48
N GLN A 35 -8.45 49.13 -13.71
CA GLN A 35 -8.13 48.02 -14.63
C GLN A 35 -7.00 47.14 -14.08
N ALA A 36 -5.94 47.75 -13.52
CA ALA A 36 -4.86 46.99 -12.89
C ALA A 36 -5.37 46.14 -11.71
N ALA A 37 -6.22 46.71 -10.85
CA ALA A 37 -6.83 46.00 -9.73
C ALA A 37 -7.73 44.84 -10.19
N GLN A 38 -8.52 45.03 -11.24
CA GLN A 38 -9.35 43.96 -11.82
C GLN A 38 -8.52 42.82 -12.41
N ILE A 39 -7.44 43.15 -13.12
CA ILE A 39 -6.52 42.14 -13.68
C ILE A 39 -5.86 41.34 -12.55
N GLU A 40 -5.43 42.00 -11.48
CA GLU A 40 -4.83 41.35 -10.32
C GLU A 40 -5.83 40.44 -9.59
N GLU A 41 -7.09 40.86 -9.47
CA GLU A 41 -8.16 40.05 -8.88
C GLU A 41 -8.44 38.78 -9.70
N ILE A 42 -8.53 38.91 -11.03
CA ILE A 42 -8.69 37.77 -11.96
C ILE A 42 -7.49 36.83 -11.87
N TYR A 43 -6.27 37.36 -11.84
CA TYR A 43 -5.07 36.53 -11.73
C TYR A 43 -5.04 35.77 -10.40
N ASN A 44 -5.40 36.44 -9.30
CA ASN A 44 -5.48 35.83 -7.98
C ASN A 44 -6.58 34.76 -7.89
N SER A 45 -7.73 34.94 -8.56
CA SER A 45 -8.77 33.91 -8.62
C SER A 45 -8.28 32.69 -9.41
N GLN A 46 -7.69 32.90 -10.59
CA GLN A 46 -7.13 31.82 -11.41
C GLN A 46 -6.05 31.02 -10.66
N GLN A 47 -5.16 31.70 -9.93
CA GLN A 47 -4.15 31.04 -9.11
C GLN A 47 -4.74 30.19 -7.99
N LYS A 48 -5.85 30.63 -7.37
CA LYS A 48 -6.58 29.83 -6.37
C LYS A 48 -7.21 28.59 -7.01
N ASP A 49 -7.80 28.74 -8.19
CA ASP A 49 -8.43 27.63 -8.91
C ASP A 49 -7.40 26.58 -9.35
N ILE A 50 -6.24 27.01 -9.87
CA ILE A 50 -5.13 26.12 -10.23
C ILE A 50 -4.62 25.33 -9.02
N LYS A 51 -4.45 26.00 -7.87
CA LYS A 51 -4.04 25.33 -6.62
C LYS A 51 -5.07 24.33 -6.12
N ARG A 52 -6.37 24.64 -6.26
CA ARG A 52 -7.44 23.71 -5.89
C ARG A 52 -7.44 22.50 -6.83
N ALA A 53 -7.38 22.72 -8.13
CA ALA A 53 -7.36 21.66 -9.13
C ALA A 53 -6.14 20.73 -8.95
N SER A 54 -4.95 21.29 -8.69
CA SER A 54 -3.75 20.48 -8.46
C SER A 54 -3.84 19.64 -7.19
N TYR A 55 -4.44 20.19 -6.12
CA TYR A 55 -4.68 19.44 -4.89
C TYR A 55 -5.69 18.29 -5.10
N GLU A 56 -6.78 18.55 -5.83
CA GLU A 56 -7.77 17.53 -6.16
C GLU A 56 -7.17 16.41 -7.01
N GLN A 57 -6.34 16.76 -8.00
CA GLN A 57 -5.62 15.80 -8.82
C GLN A 57 -4.63 14.97 -8.00
N PHE A 58 -3.89 15.59 -7.08
CA PHE A 58 -3.01 14.87 -6.16
C PHE A 58 -3.79 13.88 -5.29
N LYS A 59 -4.93 14.33 -4.73
CA LYS A 59 -5.81 13.49 -3.92
C LYS A 59 -6.35 12.30 -4.70
N ALA A 60 -6.78 12.51 -5.94
CA ALA A 60 -7.26 11.45 -6.83
C ALA A 60 -6.15 10.42 -7.12
N ASN A 61 -4.96 10.90 -7.52
CA ASN A 61 -3.80 10.04 -7.77
C ASN A 61 -3.39 9.23 -6.53
N TRP A 62 -3.46 9.83 -5.36
CA TRP A 62 -3.16 9.14 -4.10
C TRP A 62 -4.20 8.06 -3.78
N ALA A 63 -5.48 8.36 -3.94
CA ALA A 63 -6.57 7.40 -3.74
C ALA A 63 -6.44 6.22 -4.71
N GLU A 64 -6.11 6.48 -5.97
CA GLU A 64 -5.92 5.42 -6.96
C GLU A 64 -4.73 4.53 -6.61
N LYS A 65 -3.56 5.12 -6.30
CA LYS A 65 -2.36 4.36 -5.93
C LYS A 65 -2.57 3.49 -4.69
N THR A 66 -3.27 4.02 -3.69
CA THR A 66 -3.58 3.27 -2.47
C THR A 66 -4.56 2.13 -2.74
N ALA A 67 -5.55 2.32 -3.62
CA ALA A 67 -6.45 1.25 -4.05
C ALA A 67 -5.69 0.13 -4.78
N TRP A 68 -4.83 0.46 -5.75
CA TRP A 68 -3.99 -0.53 -6.45
C TRP A 68 -3.07 -1.29 -5.50
N SER A 69 -2.41 -0.59 -4.58
CA SER A 69 -1.56 -1.23 -3.57
C SER A 69 -2.36 -2.17 -2.67
N SER A 70 -3.59 -1.80 -2.27
CA SER A 70 -4.47 -2.67 -1.48
C SER A 70 -4.83 -3.94 -2.23
N VAL A 71 -5.18 -3.84 -3.51
CA VAL A 71 -5.49 -5.01 -4.36
C VAL A 71 -4.28 -5.91 -4.50
N ALA A 72 -3.11 -5.34 -4.82
CA ALA A 72 -1.87 -6.09 -4.96
C ALA A 72 -1.49 -6.82 -3.65
N ASN A 73 -1.68 -6.17 -2.49
CA ASN A 73 -1.40 -6.78 -1.19
C ASN A 73 -2.34 -7.95 -0.89
N LYS A 74 -3.64 -7.81 -1.20
CA LYS A 74 -4.62 -8.91 -1.06
C LYS A 74 -4.26 -10.09 -1.95
N GLU A 75 -3.92 -9.85 -3.20
CA GLU A 75 -3.52 -10.90 -4.14
C GLU A 75 -2.23 -11.60 -3.69
N ASN A 76 -1.24 -10.84 -3.24
CA ASN A 76 0.00 -11.39 -2.69
C ASN A 76 -0.24 -12.27 -1.45
N ALA A 77 -1.16 -11.87 -0.57
CA ALA A 77 -1.54 -12.67 0.59
C ALA A 77 -2.19 -14.01 0.17
N ILE A 78 -3.13 -13.97 -0.77
CA ILE A 78 -3.77 -15.16 -1.33
C ILE A 78 -2.73 -16.08 -1.99
N ASN A 79 -1.82 -15.52 -2.78
CA ASN A 79 -0.77 -16.29 -3.45
C ASN A 79 0.21 -16.93 -2.45
N LYS A 80 0.54 -16.24 -1.35
CA LYS A 80 1.34 -16.83 -0.26
C LYS A 80 0.61 -18.00 0.40
N GLN A 81 -0.68 -17.84 0.67
CA GLN A 81 -1.50 -18.91 1.26
C GLN A 81 -1.56 -20.14 0.33
N ARG A 82 -1.87 -19.95 -0.96
CA ARG A 82 -1.91 -21.03 -1.95
C ARG A 82 -0.57 -21.77 -2.05
N LYS A 83 0.55 -21.03 -2.06
CA LYS A 83 1.89 -21.63 -2.06
C LYS A 83 2.12 -22.49 -0.81
N HIS A 84 1.67 -22.03 0.35
CA HIS A 84 1.78 -22.81 1.59
C HIS A 84 0.95 -24.09 1.54
N GLU A 85 -0.30 -24.01 1.07
CA GLU A 85 -1.19 -25.16 0.90
C GLU A 85 -0.60 -26.20 -0.07
N LEU A 86 -0.02 -25.75 -1.19
CA LEU A 86 0.67 -26.64 -2.14
C LEU A 86 1.87 -27.36 -1.51
N LEU A 87 2.63 -26.68 -0.63
CA LEU A 87 3.74 -27.31 0.09
C LEU A 87 3.25 -28.38 1.07
N LEU A 88 2.12 -28.14 1.76
CA LEU A 88 1.51 -29.13 2.64
C LEU A 88 1.01 -30.35 1.85
N LEU A 89 0.33 -30.12 0.73
CA LEU A 89 -0.12 -31.19 -0.17
C LEU A 89 1.04 -32.03 -0.69
N ARG A 90 2.15 -31.38 -1.09
CA ARG A 90 3.36 -32.10 -1.53
C ARG A 90 3.95 -32.96 -0.41
N LYS A 91 4.01 -32.44 0.82
CA LYS A 91 4.48 -33.21 1.98
C LYS A 91 3.58 -34.42 2.24
N ALA A 92 2.27 -34.22 2.25
CA ALA A 92 1.29 -35.29 2.46
C ALA A 92 1.37 -36.38 1.37
N HIS A 93 1.57 -35.98 0.12
CA HIS A 93 1.75 -36.92 -0.99
C HIS A 93 3.04 -37.74 -0.83
N LEU A 94 4.15 -37.11 -0.43
CA LEU A 94 5.41 -37.81 -0.19
C LEU A 94 5.30 -38.78 0.99
N THR A 95 4.60 -38.42 2.07
CA THR A 95 4.38 -39.33 3.20
C THR A 95 3.50 -40.51 2.81
N ALA A 96 2.43 -40.28 2.04
CA ALA A 96 1.57 -41.35 1.53
C ALA A 96 2.36 -42.32 0.64
N ARG A 97 3.19 -41.78 -0.28
CA ARG A 97 4.06 -42.61 -1.13
C ARG A 97 5.07 -43.42 -0.34
N LYS A 98 5.69 -42.83 0.70
CA LYS A 98 6.62 -43.56 1.57
C LYS A 98 5.92 -44.69 2.34
N ALA A 99 4.72 -44.44 2.85
CA ALA A 99 3.92 -45.46 3.54
C ALA A 99 3.55 -46.62 2.61
N ALA A 100 3.09 -46.31 1.39
CA ALA A 100 2.80 -47.32 0.38
C ALA A 100 4.03 -48.15 0.01
N LEU A 101 5.19 -47.51 -0.16
CA LEU A 101 6.45 -48.21 -0.42
C LEU A 101 6.88 -49.09 0.75
N SER A 102 6.72 -48.65 2.00
CA SER A 102 7.05 -49.49 3.15
C SER A 102 6.14 -50.72 3.27
N MET A 103 4.87 -50.60 2.90
CA MET A 103 3.96 -51.74 2.87
C MET A 103 4.39 -52.75 1.79
N LEU A 104 4.67 -52.29 0.58
CA LEU A 104 5.15 -53.15 -0.51
C LEU A 104 6.45 -53.87 -0.16
N LEU A 105 7.41 -53.16 0.44
CA LEU A 105 8.67 -53.76 0.87
C LEU A 105 8.47 -54.80 1.98
N ALA A 106 7.53 -54.58 2.91
CA ALA A 106 7.22 -55.55 3.94
C ALA A 106 6.58 -56.82 3.36
N ASP A 107 5.65 -56.67 2.42
CA ASP A 107 5.00 -57.79 1.72
C ASP A 107 6.01 -58.60 0.89
N GLU A 108 6.89 -57.92 0.15
CA GLU A 108 7.97 -58.56 -0.60
C GLU A 108 8.95 -59.29 0.34
N GLN A 109 9.37 -58.63 1.43
CA GLN A 109 10.26 -59.26 2.41
C GLN A 109 9.65 -60.52 3.00
N GLN A 110 8.36 -60.48 3.37
CA GLN A 110 7.67 -61.64 3.91
C GLN A 110 7.60 -62.77 2.87
N THR A 111 7.35 -62.44 1.60
CA THR A 111 7.33 -63.41 0.50
C THR A 111 8.70 -64.07 0.35
N TYR A 112 9.78 -63.30 0.33
CA TYR A 112 11.15 -63.84 0.25
C TYR A 112 11.55 -64.65 1.48
N GLU A 113 11.14 -64.26 2.69
CA GLU A 113 11.39 -65.04 3.91
C GLU A 113 10.72 -66.43 3.81
N ASN A 114 9.49 -66.48 3.30
CA ASN A 114 8.79 -67.74 3.08
C ASN A 114 9.49 -68.62 2.05
N GLU A 115 9.88 -68.06 0.89
CA GLU A 115 10.61 -68.79 -0.16
C GLU A 115 11.94 -69.34 0.34
N LEU A 116 12.71 -68.54 1.06
CA LEU A 116 13.98 -68.98 1.64
C LEU A 116 13.77 -70.08 2.67
N TRP A 117 12.73 -69.97 3.49
CA TRP A 117 12.39 -70.98 4.49
C TRP A 117 12.06 -72.33 3.82
N TYR A 118 11.32 -72.34 2.72
CA TYR A 118 11.09 -73.56 1.91
C TYR A 118 12.40 -74.19 1.39
N HIS A 119 13.43 -73.39 1.18
CA HIS A 119 14.76 -73.85 0.79
C HIS A 119 15.71 -74.13 1.97
N GLY A 120 15.22 -74.09 3.21
CA GLY A 120 16.03 -74.29 4.41
C GLY A 120 17.03 -73.16 4.68
N LYS A 121 16.81 -71.98 4.12
CA LYS A 121 17.65 -70.77 4.27
C LYS A 121 16.88 -69.68 5.03
N ALA A 122 17.58 -68.68 5.53
CA ALA A 122 16.97 -67.54 6.23
C ALA A 122 17.71 -66.23 5.91
N ILE A 123 17.00 -65.10 6.01
CA ILE A 123 17.57 -63.76 5.85
C ILE A 123 18.31 -63.37 7.14
N TYR A 124 19.52 -62.85 7.01
CA TYR A 124 20.27 -62.28 8.13
C TYR A 124 19.62 -60.96 8.59
N LYS A 125 19.17 -60.91 9.84
CA LYS A 125 18.54 -59.72 10.44
C LYS A 125 19.58 -58.97 11.27
N ASP A 126 20.12 -57.88 10.73
CA ASP A 126 21.13 -57.09 11.42
C ASP A 126 20.47 -56.22 12.51
N MET A 127 20.75 -56.50 13.79
CA MET A 127 20.07 -55.88 14.94
C MET A 127 20.44 -54.40 15.17
N THR A 128 21.39 -53.86 14.41
CA THR A 128 21.99 -52.53 14.64
C THR A 128 21.24 -51.39 13.93
N ILE A 129 20.31 -51.69 13.03
CA ILE A 129 19.59 -50.71 12.18
C ILE A 129 18.16 -50.43 12.70
N ILE A 130 17.78 -50.93 13.88
CA ILE A 130 16.50 -50.57 14.50
C ILE A 130 16.64 -49.18 15.12
N ASN A 131 16.34 -48.15 14.34
CA ASN A 131 16.20 -46.79 14.86
C ASN A 131 15.05 -46.80 15.88
N PRO A 132 15.28 -46.51 17.18
CA PRO A 132 14.29 -46.72 18.24
C PRO A 132 13.04 -45.83 18.12
N LYS A 133 13.00 -44.92 17.15
CA LYS A 133 11.85 -44.08 16.81
C LYS A 133 10.82 -44.76 15.89
N CYS A 134 11.12 -45.95 15.36
CA CYS A 134 10.27 -46.67 14.41
C CYS A 134 9.62 -47.93 14.99
N LEU A 135 9.79 -48.21 16.28
CA LEU A 135 9.07 -49.30 16.93
C LEU A 135 7.73 -48.79 17.45
N PRO A 136 6.59 -49.44 17.12
CA PRO A 136 5.33 -49.15 17.78
C PRO A 136 5.48 -49.43 19.28
N SER A 137 5.00 -48.50 20.10
CA SER A 137 5.05 -48.50 21.58
C SER A 137 4.38 -49.69 22.24
N ASP A 138 3.69 -50.53 21.47
CA ASP A 138 2.69 -51.46 21.99
C ASP A 138 3.23 -52.88 22.21
N LEU A 139 4.55 -53.07 22.15
CA LEU A 139 5.22 -54.36 22.40
C LEU A 139 5.84 -54.48 23.81
N TYR A 140 5.53 -53.57 24.72
CA TYR A 140 5.92 -53.65 26.13
C TYR A 140 4.71 -53.75 27.06
N HIS A 141 3.98 -54.87 26.97
CA HIS A 141 3.10 -55.33 28.05
C HIS A 141 3.09 -56.86 28.11
#